data_AF-A0A139DCS2-F1
#
_entry.id   AF-A0A139DCS2-F1
#
_cell.length_a   1.000
_cell.length_b   1.000
_cell.length_c   1.000
_cell.angle_alpha   90.00
_cell.angle_beta   90.00
_cell.angle_gamma   90.00
#
_symmetry.space_group_name_H-M   'P 1'
#
loop_
_entity.id
_entity.type
_entity.pdbx_description
1 polymer ?
#
loop_
_entity_poly.entity_id
_entity_poly.type
_entity_poly.pdbx_seq_one_letter_code
_entity_poly.pdbx_strand_id
1 'polypeptide(L)'
;MTIPTPDSAFIRINLEAQTLELVAADGTVRHCYPVSTALNGAGEQHGSGCTPRGEHYIRARIGGNAPLNTVFIARRPTGERYSPDLARAHPQRDWILTRILWLCGREWGVNRGPGVDTFRRFIYIHGTPDT
;
A
#
# COMPACT_ATOMS: atom_id res chain seq x y z
N MET A 1 -35.20 -12.94 6.93
CA MET A 1 -33.82 -13.47 7.09
C MET A 1 -32.88 -12.37 6.63
N THR A 2 -32.43 -11.52 7.55
CA THR A 2 -31.49 -10.44 7.26
C THR A 2 -30.11 -11.06 7.05
N ILE A 3 -29.60 -10.96 5.83
CA ILE A 3 -28.20 -11.30 5.56
C ILE A 3 -27.37 -10.21 6.26
N PRO A 4 -26.52 -10.54 7.25
CA PRO A 4 -25.64 -9.54 7.83
C PRO A 4 -24.74 -8.99 6.72
N THR A 5 -24.83 -7.69 6.46
CA THR A 5 -23.80 -6.97 5.72
C THR A 5 -22.48 -7.15 6.46
N PRO A 6 -21.38 -7.54 5.79
CA PRO A 6 -20.10 -7.70 6.48
C PRO A 6 -19.76 -6.37 7.16
N ASP A 7 -19.28 -6.44 8.40
CA ASP A 7 -18.65 -5.35 9.15
C ASP A 7 -17.43 -4.84 8.35
N SER A 8 -17.67 -4.09 7.28
CA SER A 8 -16.62 -3.79 6.31
C SER A 8 -15.77 -2.66 6.85
N ALA A 9 -14.70 -3.03 7.55
CA ALA A 9 -13.62 -2.13 7.87
C ALA A 9 -12.96 -1.62 6.57
N PHE A 10 -12.41 -0.41 6.63
CA PHE A 10 -11.68 0.20 5.53
C PHE A 10 -10.34 0.76 6.00
N ILE A 11 -9.46 1.02 5.04
CA ILE A 11 -8.19 1.68 5.29
C ILE A 11 -8.33 3.15 4.94
N ARG A 12 -7.96 4.04 5.85
CA ARG A 12 -7.86 5.48 5.61
C ARG A 12 -6.39 5.87 5.60
N ILE A 13 -5.95 6.52 4.53
CA ILE A 13 -4.59 7.08 4.43
C ILE A 13 -4.72 8.60 4.54
N ASN A 14 -4.00 9.20 5.49
CA ASN A 14 -3.82 10.64 5.58
C ASN A 14 -2.42 11.00 5.11
N LEU A 15 -2.34 11.73 4.00
CA LEU A 15 -1.06 12.14 3.38
C LEU A 15 -0.36 13.24 4.18
N GLU A 16 -1.11 14.14 4.82
CA GLU A 16 -0.50 15.21 5.61
C GLU A 16 0.04 14.67 6.93
N ALA A 17 -0.77 13.86 7.61
CA ALA A 17 -0.38 13.23 8.87
C ALA A 17 0.56 12.04 8.69
N GLN A 18 0.76 11.55 7.46
CA GLN A 18 1.55 10.36 7.15
C GLN A 18 1.09 9.13 7.96
N THR A 19 -0.22 8.88 7.98
CA THR A 19 -0.82 7.76 8.72
C THR A 19 -1.65 6.83 7.85
N LEU A 20 -1.66 5.55 8.24
CA LEU A 20 -2.60 4.54 7.79
C LEU A 20 -3.43 4.07 8.97
N GLU A 21 -4.74 4.19 8.86
CA GLU A 21 -5.69 3.77 9.88
C GLU A 21 -6.55 2.62 9.37
N LEU A 22 -6.72 1.58 10.20
CA LEU A 22 -7.76 0.58 9.99
C LEU A 22 -9.03 1.01 10.76
N VAL A 23 -10.04 1.42 10.02
CA VAL A 23 -11.29 1.97 10.55
C VAL A 23 -12.39 0.92 10.46
N ALA A 24 -13.07 0.64 11.56
CA ALA A 24 -14.20 -0.28 11.61
C ALA A 24 -15.45 0.32 10.95
N ALA A 25 -16.47 -0.50 10.71
CA ALA A 25 -17.72 -0.07 10.09
C ALA A 25 -18.47 0.99 10.91
N ASP A 26 -18.30 1.01 12.23
CA ASP A 26 -18.85 2.01 13.15
C ASP A 26 -18.04 3.32 13.21
N GLY A 27 -16.95 3.44 12.43
CA GLY A 27 -16.06 4.58 12.40
C GLY A 27 -14.92 4.53 13.42
N THR A 28 -14.85 3.52 14.29
CA THR A 28 -13.79 3.39 15.28
C THR A 28 -12.45 3.04 14.63
N VAL A 29 -11.40 3.80 14.95
CA VAL A 29 -10.02 3.47 14.54
C VAL A 29 -9.50 2.34 15.41
N ARG A 30 -9.27 1.16 14.81
CA ARG A 30 -8.74 -0.03 15.52
C ARG A 30 -7.22 -0.05 15.60
N HIS A 31 -6.57 0.42 14.54
CA HIS A 31 -5.12 0.51 14.46
C HIS A 31 -4.72 1.75 13.67
N CYS A 32 -3.58 2.33 14.03
CA CYS A 32 -2.95 3.43 13.33
C CYS A 32 -1.45 3.12 13.19
N TYR A 33 -0.92 3.27 11.98
CA TYR A 33 0.48 3.04 11.66
C TYR A 33 1.07 4.30 11.00
N PRO A 34 2.31 4.67 11.31
CA PRO A 34 3.03 5.63 10.49
C PRO A 34 3.26 5.04 9.10
N VAL A 35 3.24 5.89 8.09
CA VAL A 35 3.58 5.51 6.71
C VAL A 35 4.48 6.56 6.08
N SER A 36 5.06 6.22 4.94
CA SER A 36 5.63 7.22 4.02
C SER A 36 4.82 7.20 2.74
N THR A 37 4.40 8.37 2.27
CA THR A 37 3.79 8.53 0.95
C THR A 37 4.80 9.10 -0.04
N ALA A 38 4.40 9.23 -1.30
CA ALA A 38 5.30 9.69 -2.35
C ALA A 38 5.90 11.07 -2.02
N LEU A 39 7.20 11.22 -2.28
CA LEU A 39 7.92 12.48 -2.12
C LEU A 39 7.29 13.62 -2.95
N ASN A 40 6.74 13.30 -4.13
CA ASN A 40 6.08 14.25 -5.02
C ASN A 40 4.66 14.64 -4.55
N GLY A 41 4.24 14.18 -3.37
CA GLY A 41 2.93 14.50 -2.79
C GLY A 41 1.76 13.77 -3.47
N ALA A 42 0.60 14.41 -3.45
CA ALA A 42 -0.64 13.87 -3.98
C ALA A 42 -0.77 14.06 -5.50
N GLY A 43 -1.24 13.04 -6.22
CA GLY A 43 -1.47 13.16 -7.66
C GLY A 43 -1.75 11.84 -8.37
N GLU A 44 -2.65 11.91 -9.35
CA GLU A 44 -3.19 10.73 -10.01
C GLU A 44 -2.57 10.45 -11.39
N GLN A 45 -1.91 11.45 -11.98
CA GLN A 45 -1.35 11.36 -13.32
C GLN A 45 -0.28 10.25 -13.45
N HIS A 46 -0.33 9.50 -14.54
CA HIS A 46 0.65 8.50 -14.90
C HIS A 46 2.05 9.13 -15.06
N GLY A 47 3.07 8.48 -14.51
CA GLY A 47 4.45 9.00 -14.53
C GLY A 47 4.74 10.12 -13.52
N SER A 48 3.74 10.62 -12.77
CA SER A 48 3.95 11.73 -11.81
C SER A 48 4.83 11.38 -10.60
N GLY A 49 4.95 10.09 -10.27
CA GLY A 49 5.57 9.65 -9.03
C GLY A 49 4.79 10.05 -7.76
N CYS A 50 3.57 10.58 -7.87
CA CYS A 50 2.74 11.01 -6.74
C CYS A 50 1.87 9.87 -6.17
N THR A 51 1.39 10.02 -4.93
CA THR A 51 0.38 9.14 -4.33
C THR A 51 -1.02 9.51 -4.82
N PRO A 52 -1.76 8.62 -5.50
CA PRO A 52 -3.11 8.93 -5.96
C PRO A 52 -4.09 9.04 -4.79
N ARG A 53 -5.05 9.96 -4.90
CA ARG A 53 -6.16 10.09 -3.95
C ARG A 53 -7.42 9.37 -4.46
N GLY A 54 -8.48 9.47 -3.67
CA GLY A 54 -9.79 8.89 -3.96
C GLY A 54 -9.95 7.47 -3.44
N GLU A 55 -11.09 6.88 -3.75
CA GLU A 55 -11.45 5.54 -3.34
C GLU A 55 -10.68 4.48 -4.13
N HIS A 56 -10.20 3.50 -3.38
CA HIS A 56 -9.47 2.36 -3.90
C HIS A 56 -10.08 1.07 -3.37
N TYR A 57 -9.79 -0.03 -4.03
CA TYR A 57 -9.97 -1.36 -3.46
C TYR A 57 -8.69 -2.17 -3.63
N ILE A 58 -8.49 -3.14 -2.73
CA ILE A 58 -7.36 -4.07 -2.81
C ILE A 58 -7.68 -5.08 -3.91
N ARG A 59 -7.01 -4.94 -5.06
CA ARG A 59 -7.20 -5.81 -6.22
C ARG A 59 -6.47 -7.14 -6.06
N ALA A 60 -5.31 -7.12 -5.41
CA ALA A 60 -4.50 -8.30 -5.12
C ALA A 60 -3.76 -8.15 -3.79
N ARG A 61 -3.59 -9.27 -3.09
CA ARG A 61 -2.79 -9.39 -1.86
C ARG A 61 -1.66 -10.36 -2.13
N ILE A 62 -0.42 -9.92 -1.98
CA ILE A 62 0.78 -10.70 -2.30
C ILE A 62 1.58 -10.91 -1.03
N GLY A 63 2.13 -12.12 -0.91
CA GLY A 63 2.97 -12.50 0.21
C GLY A 63 2.21 -13.05 1.41
N GLY A 64 0.90 -13.34 1.38
CA GLY A 64 0.11 -13.76 2.56
C GLY A 64 0.75 -14.81 3.49
N ASN A 65 1.47 -15.78 2.92
CA ASN A 65 2.17 -16.85 3.65
C ASN A 65 3.70 -16.68 3.66
N ALA A 66 4.21 -15.56 3.15
CA ALA A 66 5.63 -15.27 3.15
C ALA A 66 6.10 -15.02 4.60
N PRO A 67 7.28 -15.55 4.97
CA PRO A 67 7.91 -15.25 6.26
C PRO A 67 8.02 -13.74 6.50
N LEU A 68 8.02 -13.34 7.77
CA LEU A 68 8.34 -11.97 8.15
C LEU A 68 9.69 -11.56 7.54
N ASN A 69 9.77 -10.31 7.08
CA ASN A 69 10.93 -9.72 6.43
C ASN A 69 11.27 -10.31 5.06
N THR A 70 10.41 -11.13 4.45
CA THR A 70 10.62 -11.57 3.05
C THR A 70 10.75 -10.36 2.13
N VAL A 71 11.83 -10.31 1.35
CA VAL A 71 12.09 -9.22 0.41
C VAL A 71 11.40 -9.52 -0.93
N PHE A 72 10.78 -8.49 -1.53
CA PHE A 72 10.14 -8.56 -2.83
C PHE A 72 10.80 -7.63 -3.84
N ILE A 73 10.95 -8.09 -5.08
CA ILE A 73 11.29 -7.27 -6.25
C ILE A 73 10.23 -7.54 -7.32
N ALA A 74 9.72 -6.48 -7.96
CA ALA A 74 8.65 -6.59 -8.96
C ALA A 74 7.44 -7.43 -8.50
N ARG A 75 7.15 -7.39 -7.19
CA ARG A 75 6.10 -8.16 -6.48
C ARG A 75 6.34 -9.68 -6.47
N ARG A 76 7.57 -10.15 -6.67
CA ARG A 76 7.98 -11.54 -6.52
C ARG A 76 8.94 -11.68 -5.32
N PRO A 77 8.81 -12.71 -4.48
CA PRO A 77 9.75 -12.93 -3.40
C PRO A 77 11.13 -13.22 -3.98
N THR A 78 12.18 -12.63 -3.41
CA THR A 78 13.56 -12.83 -3.90
C THR A 78 14.24 -14.05 -3.30
N GLY A 79 13.68 -14.61 -2.23
CA GLY A 79 14.31 -15.62 -1.38
C GLY A 79 15.15 -15.04 -0.24
N GLU A 80 15.42 -13.73 -0.27
CA GLU A 80 16.10 -13.02 0.83
C GLU A 80 15.11 -12.69 1.95
N ARG A 81 15.63 -12.58 3.18
CA ARG A 81 14.96 -11.93 4.29
C ARG A 81 15.74 -10.70 4.69
N TYR A 82 15.04 -9.59 4.85
CA TYR A 82 15.60 -8.35 5.34
C TYR A 82 16.27 -8.54 6.70
N SER A 83 17.46 -7.96 6.83
CA SER A 83 18.22 -7.83 8.07
C SER A 83 19.00 -6.51 8.06
N PRO A 84 19.38 -5.97 9.23
CA PRO A 84 20.20 -4.76 9.30
C PRO A 84 21.54 -4.90 8.55
N ASP A 85 22.14 -6.09 8.54
CA ASP A 85 23.39 -6.32 7.81
C ASP A 85 23.20 -6.28 6.29
N LEU A 86 22.09 -6.85 5.80
CA LEU A 86 21.73 -6.77 4.39
C LEU A 86 21.41 -5.32 3.98
N ALA A 87 20.74 -4.56 4.86
CA ALA A 87 20.49 -3.13 4.67
C ALA A 87 21.80 -2.34 4.55
N ARG A 88 22.76 -2.60 5.44
CA ARG A 88 24.08 -1.94 5.43
C ARG A 88 24.90 -2.28 4.18
N ALA A 89 24.78 -3.52 3.69
CA ALA A 89 25.43 -3.94 2.44
C ALA A 89 24.81 -3.29 1.19
N HIS A 90 23.53 -2.89 1.27
CA HIS A 90 22.78 -2.29 0.16
C HIS A 90 22.04 -1.01 0.58
N PRO A 91 22.76 0.06 0.97
CA PRO A 91 22.17 1.23 1.65
C PRO A 91 21.21 2.06 0.78
N GLN A 92 21.24 1.89 -0.54
CA GLN A 92 20.39 2.62 -1.49
C GLN A 92 19.25 1.76 -2.04
N ARG A 93 19.10 0.51 -1.58
CA ARG A 93 18.05 -0.39 -2.06
C ARG A 93 16.72 -0.01 -1.41
N ASP A 94 15.68 0.10 -2.23
CA ASP A 94 14.30 0.18 -1.75
C ASP A 94 13.83 -1.20 -1.28
N TRP A 95 13.23 -1.24 -0.08
CA TRP A 95 12.88 -2.47 0.62
C TRP A 95 11.37 -2.67 0.65
N ILE A 96 10.89 -3.60 -0.17
CA ILE A 96 9.49 -4.03 -0.16
C ILE A 96 9.40 -5.33 0.62
N LEU A 97 8.78 -5.28 1.81
CA LEU A 97 8.82 -6.38 2.77
C LEU A 97 7.46 -7.03 3.01
N THR A 98 7.49 -8.34 3.26
CA THR A 98 6.44 -9.20 3.87
C THR A 98 5.12 -9.30 3.11
N ARG A 99 4.46 -8.17 2.83
CA ARG A 99 3.13 -8.08 2.24
C ARG A 99 3.03 -6.91 1.28
N ILE A 100 2.31 -7.12 0.19
CA ILE A 100 1.96 -6.07 -0.78
C ILE A 100 0.43 -6.10 -0.97
N LEU A 101 -0.23 -4.96 -0.77
CA LEU A 101 -1.64 -4.74 -1.05
C LEU A 101 -1.73 -3.89 -2.32
N TRP A 102 -1.97 -4.53 -3.46
CA TRP A 102 -2.00 -3.85 -4.76
C TRP A 102 -3.37 -3.21 -4.99
N LEU A 103 -3.37 -1.89 -5.19
CA LEU A 103 -4.56 -1.07 -5.25
C LEU A 103 -5.07 -0.90 -6.68
N CYS A 104 -6.39 -0.78 -6.81
CA CYS A 104 -7.06 -0.33 -8.02
C CYS A 104 -8.02 0.80 -7.65
N GLY A 105 -8.01 1.87 -8.45
CA GLY A 105 -8.90 3.01 -8.27
C GLY A 105 -10.35 2.66 -8.59
N ARG A 106 -11.29 3.35 -7.96
CA ARG A 106 -12.74 3.19 -8.18
C ARG A 106 -13.34 4.34 -8.98
N GLU A 107 -12.68 5.49 -9.04
CA GLU A 107 -13.23 6.74 -9.57
C GLU A 107 -12.70 7.02 -10.98
N TRP A 108 -13.59 6.95 -11.98
CA TRP A 108 -13.24 7.19 -13.39
C TRP A 108 -12.77 8.62 -13.62
N GLY A 109 -11.65 8.78 -14.34
CA GLY A 109 -11.05 10.10 -14.61
C GLY A 109 -10.31 10.71 -13.43
N VAL A 110 -10.45 10.16 -12.22
CA VAL A 110 -9.70 10.56 -11.04
C VAL A 110 -8.55 9.60 -10.79
N ASN A 111 -8.82 8.33 -10.46
CA ASN A 111 -7.79 7.33 -10.14
C ASN A 111 -7.96 6.02 -10.92
N ARG A 112 -8.89 6.00 -11.87
CA ARG A 112 -9.21 4.89 -12.79
C ARG A 112 -9.37 5.40 -14.22
N GLY A 113 -8.85 4.63 -15.19
CA GLY A 113 -8.94 4.96 -16.61
C GLY A 113 -7.69 5.64 -17.19
N PRO A 114 -7.71 5.99 -18.50
CA PRO A 114 -6.54 6.47 -19.21
C PRO A 114 -5.84 7.65 -18.52
N GLY A 115 -4.51 7.62 -18.45
CA GLY A 115 -3.71 8.69 -17.86
C GLY A 115 -3.70 8.75 -16.33
N VAL A 116 -4.62 8.09 -15.62
CA VAL A 116 -4.73 8.17 -14.15
C VAL A 116 -4.89 6.82 -13.43
N ASP A 117 -4.92 5.71 -14.17
CA ASP A 117 -5.24 4.39 -13.61
C ASP A 117 -4.24 3.89 -12.55
N THR A 118 -4.69 3.84 -11.31
CA THR A 118 -3.88 3.44 -10.14
C THR A 118 -3.28 2.04 -10.28
N PHE A 119 -4.04 1.08 -10.82
CA PHE A 119 -3.57 -0.30 -10.95
C PHE A 119 -2.45 -0.39 -11.99
N ARG A 120 -2.62 0.24 -13.14
CA ARG A 120 -1.59 0.34 -14.20
C ARG A 120 -0.35 1.12 -13.75
N ARG A 121 -0.50 2.05 -12.81
CA ARG A 121 0.61 2.78 -12.18
C ARG A 121 1.37 1.97 -11.12
N PHE A 122 0.99 0.71 -10.87
CA PHE A 122 1.61 -0.17 -9.87
C PHE A 122 1.61 0.38 -8.45
N ILE A 123 0.55 1.08 -8.05
CA ILE A 123 0.44 1.64 -6.70
C ILE A 123 0.02 0.55 -5.70
N TYR A 124 0.77 0.40 -4.62
CA TYR A 124 0.48 -0.57 -3.57
C TYR A 124 0.93 -0.08 -2.20
N ILE A 125 0.32 -0.63 -1.15
CA ILE A 125 0.81 -0.52 0.23
C ILE A 125 1.73 -1.70 0.50
N HIS A 126 2.88 -1.48 1.11
CA HIS A 126 3.82 -2.54 1.47
C HIS A 126 4.49 -2.30 2.82
N GLY A 127 5.09 -3.35 3.38
CA GLY A 127 5.98 -3.20 4.53
C GLY A 127 7.32 -2.60 4.13
N THR A 128 7.94 -1.88 5.05
CA THR A 128 9.26 -1.26 4.98
C THR A 128 10.03 -1.60 6.26
N PRO A 129 11.37 -1.48 6.32
CA PRO A 129 12.10 -1.51 7.57
C PRO A 129 11.62 -0.45 8.58
N ASP A 130 11.81 -0.71 9.87
CA ASP A 130 11.53 0.25 10.96
C ASP A 130 12.61 1.35 11.11
N THR A 131 13.54 1.45 10.14
CA THR A 131 14.77 2.25 10.20
C THR A 131 14.85 3.25 9.06
#